data_AF-K1LCY6-F1
#
_entry.id   AF-K1LCY6-F1
#
_cell.length_a   1.000
_cell.length_b   1.000
_cell.length_c   1.000
_cell.angle_alpha   90.00
_cell.angle_beta   90.00
_cell.angle_gamma   90.00
#
_symmetry.space_group_name_H-M   'P 1'
#
loop_
_entity.id
_entity.type
_entity.pdbx_description
1 polymer ?
#
loop_
_entity_poly.entity_id
_entity_poly.type
_entity_poly.pdbx_seq_one_letter_code
_entity_poly.pdbx_strand_id
1 'polypeptide(L)' 'MKKIDCIELRHAKEVKVIKTVVVKGSGIKEDPFKLVAQYWDHDGRLLGEIEESVTDSESHEIFGKDVLVL' A
#
# COMPACT_ATOMS: atom_id res chain seq x y z
N MET A 1 -19.47 29.49 10.06
CA MET A 1 -18.98 28.18 9.54
C MET A 1 -17.84 28.47 8.58
N LYS A 2 -16.62 27.98 8.85
CA LYS A 2 -15.49 28.10 7.90
C LYS A 2 -15.72 27.08 6.79
N LYS A 3 -15.82 27.58 5.55
CA LYS A 3 -15.89 26.77 4.34
C LYS A 3 -14.51 26.12 4.20
N ILE A 4 -14.45 24.79 4.28
CA ILE A 4 -13.23 24.05 3.97
C ILE A 4 -13.15 24.07 2.45
N ASP A 5 -12.10 24.69 1.92
CA ASP A 5 -11.88 24.71 0.48
C ASP A 5 -11.71 23.27 -0.02
N CYS A 6 -12.64 22.85 -0.88
CA CYS A 6 -12.53 21.59 -1.59
C CYS A 6 -11.23 21.62 -2.40
N ILE A 7 -10.37 20.61 -2.22
CA ILE A 7 -9.12 20.47 -2.96
C ILE A 7 -9.45 20.51 -4.46
N GLU A 8 -9.08 21.59 -5.13
CA GLU A 8 -9.29 21.77 -6.56
C GLU A 8 -8.25 20.91 -7.30
N LEU A 9 -8.70 19.90 -8.04
CA LEU A 9 -7.83 19.06 -8.86
C LEU A 9 -7.27 19.91 -10.02
N ARG A 10 -5.99 20.30 -9.95
CA ARG A 10 -5.36 21.20 -10.93
C ARG A 10 -4.73 20.51 -12.14
N HIS A 11 -4.40 19.22 -12.03
CA HIS A 11 -3.76 18.46 -13.10
C HIS A 11 -3.96 16.95 -12.89
N ALA A 12 -4.08 16.23 -14.00
CA ALA A 12 -4.12 14.77 -14.03
C ALA A 12 -3.23 14.26 -15.16
N LYS A 13 -2.48 13.18 -14.89
CA LYS A 13 -1.63 12.49 -15.85
C LYS A 13 -1.65 11.00 -15.55
N GLU A 14 -1.65 10.17 -16.60
CA GLU A 14 -1.41 8.73 -16.45
C GLU A 14 0.05 8.48 -16.08
N VAL A 15 0.27 7.70 -15.02
CA VAL A 15 1.59 7.22 -14.61
C VAL A 15 1.54 5.71 -14.53
N LYS A 16 2.45 5.03 -15.23
CA LYS A 16 2.64 3.58 -15.16
C LYS A 16 3.75 3.28 -14.17
N VAL A 17 3.49 2.33 -13.27
CA VAL A 17 4.37 1.97 -12.15
C VAL A 17 4.34 0.47 -11.94
N ILE A 18 5.39 -0.07 -11.34
CA ILE A 18 5.41 -1.42 -10.79
C ILE A 18 4.88 -1.34 -9.36
N LYS A 19 3.84 -2.11 -9.04
CA LYS A 19 3.33 -2.23 -7.67
C LYS A 19 3.82 -3.53 -7.06
N THR A 20 4.44 -3.47 -5.89
CA THR A 20 4.71 -4.65 -5.06
C THR A 20 3.84 -4.59 -3.82
N VAL A 21 3.37 -5.76 -3.38
CA VAL A 21 2.60 -5.90 -2.14
C VAL A 21 3.26 -7.00 -1.34
N VAL A 22 3.65 -6.67 -0.11
CA VAL A 22 4.26 -7.61 0.83
C VAL A 22 3.55 -7.53 2.17
N VAL A 23 3.48 -8.65 2.87
CA VAL A 23 3.05 -8.68 4.26
C VAL A 23 4.30 -8.66 5.13
N LYS A 24 4.36 -7.73 6.10
CA LYS A 24 5.39 -7.66 7.13
C LYS A 24 4.78 -8.00 8.48
N GLY A 25 5.63 -8.37 9.42
CA GLY A 25 5.24 -8.72 10.78
C GLY A 25 4.95 -10.21 10.94
N SER A 26 4.95 -10.66 12.19
CA SER A 26 4.80 -12.06 12.59
C SER A 26 3.39 -12.40 13.07
N GLY A 27 2.49 -11.41 13.14
CA GLY A 27 1.10 -11.60 13.57
C GLY A 27 0.94 -11.69 15.09
N ILE A 28 2.02 -11.47 15.86
CA ILE A 28 1.93 -11.39 17.31
C ILE A 28 1.52 -9.99 17.74
N LYS A 29 1.02 -9.84 18.97
CA LYS A 29 0.53 -8.57 19.50
C LYS A 29 1.58 -7.44 19.42
N GLU A 30 2.83 -7.77 19.64
CA GLU A 30 3.97 -6.84 19.62
C GLU A 30 4.46 -6.53 18.20
N ASP A 31 4.11 -7.36 17.21
CA ASP A 31 4.52 -7.27 15.82
C ASP A 31 3.38 -7.77 14.89
N PRO A 32 2.29 -6.98 14.78
CA PRO A 32 1.10 -7.37 14.03
C PRO A 32 1.39 -7.39 12.53
N PHE A 33 0.56 -8.11 11.77
CA PHE A 33 0.66 -8.09 10.32
C PHE A 33 0.40 -6.70 9.75
N LYS A 34 1.23 -6.33 8.79
CA LYS A 34 1.12 -5.09 8.03
C LYS A 34 1.21 -5.38 6.57
N LEU A 35 0.30 -4.82 5.79
CA LEU A 35 0.39 -4.83 4.35
C LEU A 35 1.17 -3.61 3.90
N VAL A 36 2.24 -3.85 3.17
CA VAL A 36 3.07 -2.79 2.60
C VAL A 36 2.96 -2.84 1.10
N ALA A 37 2.33 -1.81 0.53
CA ALA A 37 2.23 -1.59 -0.90
C ALA A 37 3.28 -0.55 -1.32
N GLN A 38 4.19 -0.95 -2.21
CA GLN A 38 5.21 -0.05 -2.76
C GLN A 38 4.97 0.17 -4.24
N TYR A 39 5.28 1.38 -4.70
CA TYR A 39 5.16 1.79 -6.09
C TYR A 39 6.54 2.19 -6.59
N TRP A 40 6.98 1.57 -7.68
CA TRP A 40 8.30 1.76 -8.26
C TRP A 40 8.17 2.26 -9.68
N ASP A 41 9.11 3.09 -10.13
CA ASP A 41 9.30 3.28 -11.55
C ASP A 41 10.03 2.08 -12.18
N HIS A 42 10.12 2.08 -13.50
CA HIS A 42 10.72 0.98 -14.25
C HIS A 42 12.26 1.00 -14.18
N ASP A 43 12.87 2.05 -13.64
CA ASP A 43 14.30 2.15 -13.40
C ASP A 43 14.68 1.64 -12.00
N GLY A 44 13.69 1.16 -11.23
CA GLY A 44 13.88 0.59 -9.89
C GLY A 44 13.94 1.63 -8.77
N ARG A 45 13.48 2.87 -9.01
CA ARG A 45 13.35 3.89 -7.96
C ARG A 45 12.00 3.79 -7.28
N LEU A 46 12.01 3.80 -5.95
CA LEU A 46 10.81 3.86 -5.13
C LEU A 46 10.12 5.23 -5.28
N LEU A 47 8.86 5.21 -5.72
CA LEU A 47 8.00 6.39 -5.87
C LEU A 47 7.16 6.64 -4.62
N GLY A 48 6.79 5.58 -3.89
CA GLY A 48 6.03 5.71 -2.66
C GLY A 48 5.75 4.36 -1.99
N GLU A 49 5.43 4.42 -0.70
CA GLU A 49 5.06 3.29 0.13
C GLU A 49 3.82 3.64 0.93
N ILE A 50 2.88 2.70 1.01
CA ILE A 50 1.69 2.77 1.85
C ILE A 50 1.71 1.54 2.76
N GLU A 51 1.60 1.79 4.07
CA GLU A 51 1.51 0.75 5.09
C GLU A 51 0.12 0.76 5.72
N GLU A 52 -0.55 -0.39 5.68
CA GLU A 52 -1.86 -0.59 6.30
C GLU A 52 -1.75 -1.72 7.33
N SER A 53 -2.26 -1.47 8.53
CA SER A 53 -2.38 -2.51 9.55
C SER A 53 -3.51 -3.45 9.14
N VAL A 54 -3.23 -4.72 8.97
CA VAL A 54 -4.21 -5.72 8.54
C VAL A 54 -4.51 -6.68 9.67
N THR A 55 -5.77 -7.11 9.75
CA THR A 55 -6.20 -8.13 10.69
C THR A 55 -5.98 -9.54 10.12
N ASP A 56 -5.89 -10.56 10.97
CA ASP A 56 -5.67 -11.96 10.56
C ASP A 56 -6.73 -12.48 9.57
N SER A 57 -7.96 -11.96 9.66
CA SER A 57 -9.07 -12.31 8.74
C SER A 57 -8.89 -11.76 7.32
N GLU A 58 -8.28 -10.58 7.18
CA GLU A 58 -8.07 -9.92 5.88
C GLU A 58 -6.82 -10.44 5.18
N SER A 59 -5.87 -10.94 5.97
CA SER A 59 -4.59 -11.46 5.49
C SER A 59 -4.80 -12.61 4.49
N HIS A 60 -5.74 -13.53 4.74
CA HIS A 60 -6.03 -14.70 3.91
C HIS A 60 -6.60 -14.38 2.51
N GLU A 61 -7.36 -13.30 2.35
CA GLU A 61 -7.82 -12.85 1.03
C GLU A 61 -6.69 -12.22 0.21
N ILE A 62 -5.72 -11.59 0.87
CA ILE A 62 -4.60 -10.92 0.23
C ILE A 62 -3.55 -11.94 -0.23
N PHE A 63 -3.28 -12.97 0.58
CA PHE A 63 -2.40 -14.10 0.19
C PHE A 63 -2.89 -14.87 -1.05
N GLY A 64 -4.18 -14.80 -1.38
CA GLY A 64 -4.80 -15.58 -2.43
C GLY A 64 -4.70 -15.01 -3.85
N LYS A 65 -4.23 -13.77 -4.05
CA LYS A 65 -4.28 -13.15 -5.40
C LYS A 65 -2.96 -12.71 -6.01
N ASP A 66 -2.10 -11.93 -5.37
CA ASP A 66 -0.88 -11.43 -6.06
C ASP A 66 0.21 -10.99 -5.06
N VAL A 67 0.42 -11.75 -3.99
CA VAL A 67 1.39 -11.41 -2.92
C VAL A 67 2.60 -12.33 -2.99
N LEU A 68 3.78 -11.73 -3.15
CA LEU A 68 5.04 -12.41 -2.95
C LEU A 68 5.35 -12.40 -1.44
N VAL A 69 5.35 -13.58 -0.83
CA VAL A 69 5.92 -13.76 0.51
C VAL A 69 7.43 -13.95 0.30
N LEU A 70 8.22 -12.96 0.73
CA LEU A 70 9.69 -12.99 0.70
C LEU A 70 10.25 -13.58 1.99
#